data_AF-A0A537ZG57-F1
#
_entry.id   AF-A0A537ZG57-F1
#
_cell.length_a   1.000
_cell.length_b   1.000
_cell.length_c   1.000
_cell.angle_alpha   90.00
_cell.angle_beta   90.00
_cell.angle_gamma   90.00
#
_symmetry.space_group_name_H-M   'P 1'
#
loop_
_entity.id
_entity.type
_entity.pdbx_description
1 polymer ?
#
loop_
_entity_poly.entity_id
_entity_poly.type
_entity_poly.pdbx_seq_one_letter_code
_entity_poly.pdbx_strand_id
1 'polypeptide(L)' 'MTVEPQHHEHDAKEHDHKHFHVTHYLPKGENWTHLMSTHRHRHNHPGLDHVHIPHKDVEKEHPREAHVHDHAHPTASPG' A
#
# COMPACT_ATOMS: atom_id res chain seq x y z
N MET A 1 -30.55 16.24 3.41
CA MET A 1 -29.50 17.10 2.83
C MET A 1 -28.61 16.19 2.02
N THR A 2 -28.52 16.40 0.71
CA THR A 2 -27.62 15.64 -0.16
C THR A 2 -26.22 16.22 0.01
N VAL A 3 -25.22 15.39 0.28
CA VAL A 3 -23.82 15.83 0.37
C VAL A 3 -23.21 15.68 -1.02
N GLU A 4 -22.67 16.77 -1.54
CA GLU A 4 -22.01 16.79 -2.86
C GLU A 4 -20.67 16.03 -2.78
N PRO A 5 -20.38 15.12 -3.73
CA PRO A 5 -19.11 14.40 -3.78
C PRO A 5 -17.95 15.34 -4.17
N GLN A 6 -16.75 15.04 -3.69
CA GLN A 6 -15.52 15.75 -4.00
C GLN A 6 -14.65 14.94 -4.97
N HIS A 7 -14.08 15.63 -5.96
CA HIS A 7 -13.18 15.07 -6.97
C HIS A 7 -11.75 15.54 -6.69
N HIS A 8 -10.84 14.59 -6.56
CA HIS A 8 -9.45 14.81 -6.19
C HIS A 8 -8.52 14.14 -7.21
N GLU A 9 -7.51 14.91 -7.63
CA GLU A 9 -6.40 14.44 -8.45
C GLU A 9 -5.11 14.45 -7.63
N HIS A 10 -4.36 13.36 -7.71
CA HIS A 10 -3.07 13.20 -7.05
C HIS A 10 -2.00 12.92 -8.09
N ASP A 11 -0.90 13.68 -8.01
CA ASP A 11 0.29 13.41 -8.80
C ASP A 11 0.91 12.05 -8.45
N ALA A 12 1.63 11.49 -9.42
CA ALA A 12 2.44 10.30 -9.18
C ALA A 12 3.50 10.59 -8.09
N LYS A 13 3.71 9.63 -7.18
CA LYS A 13 4.63 9.79 -6.06
C LYS A 13 5.49 8.56 -5.86
N GLU A 14 6.79 8.76 -5.82
CA GLU A 14 7.72 7.74 -5.35
C GLU A 14 7.84 7.80 -3.82
N HIS A 15 7.73 6.64 -3.17
CA HIS A 15 8.09 6.50 -1.75
C HIS A 15 8.63 5.12 -1.41
N ASP A 16 9.43 5.06 -0.34
CA ASP A 16 10.03 3.82 0.14
C ASP A 16 9.12 3.07 1.11
N HIS A 17 8.91 1.77 0.88
CA HIS A 17 8.32 0.88 1.86
C HIS A 17 9.34 -0.14 2.36
N LYS A 18 9.38 -0.33 3.68
CA LYS A 18 10.09 -1.45 4.30
C LYS A 18 9.12 -2.61 4.45
N HIS A 19 9.43 -3.72 3.79
CA HIS A 19 8.69 -4.96 3.93
C HIS A 19 9.35 -5.86 4.98
N PHE A 20 8.51 -6.55 5.75
CA PHE A 20 8.92 -7.59 6.69
C PHE A 20 8.34 -8.90 6.22
N HIS A 21 9.20 -9.90 6.06
CA HIS A 21 8.81 -11.24 5.62
C HIS A 21 9.06 -12.21 6.76
N VAL A 22 8.07 -13.08 7.02
CA VAL A 22 8.19 -14.19 7.96
C VAL A 22 8.06 -15.48 7.16
N THR A 23 9.12 -16.27 7.13
CA THR A 23 9.12 -17.61 6.53
C THR A 23 8.99 -18.63 7.63
N HIS A 24 7.94 -19.45 7.57
CA HIS A 24 7.75 -20.58 8.47
C HIS A 24 8.49 -21.78 7.88
N TYR A 25 9.39 -22.38 8.65
CA TYR A 25 10.15 -23.54 8.24
C TYR A 25 9.95 -24.67 9.25
N LEU A 26 9.54 -25.85 8.75
CA LEU A 26 9.40 -27.06 9.55
C LEU A 26 10.26 -28.19 8.94
N PRO A 27 11.50 -28.35 9.41
CA PRO A 27 12.27 -29.54 9.12
C PRO A 27 11.63 -30.78 9.75
N LYS A 28 11.76 -31.92 9.08
CA LYS A 28 11.09 -33.16 9.49
C LYS A 28 11.67 -33.67 10.82
N GLY A 29 10.83 -33.78 11.84
CA GLY A 29 11.25 -34.21 13.18
C GLY A 29 11.69 -33.07 14.11
N GLU A 30 11.53 -31.83 13.69
CA GLU A 30 11.88 -30.63 14.48
C GLU A 30 10.65 -29.76 14.76
N ASN A 31 10.85 -28.69 15.53
CA ASN A 31 9.81 -27.69 15.79
C ASN A 31 9.75 -26.64 14.68
N TRP A 32 8.61 -25.96 14.57
CA TRP A 32 8.47 -24.80 13.70
C TRP A 32 9.48 -23.72 14.04
N THR A 33 10.16 -23.21 13.01
CA THR A 33 11.07 -22.07 13.10
C THR A 33 10.54 -20.92 12.26
N HIS A 34 10.67 -19.69 12.75
CA HIS A 34 10.30 -18.48 12.01
C HIS A 34 11.58 -17.73 11.62
N LEU A 35 11.81 -17.59 10.31
CA LEU A 35 12.89 -16.79 9.79
C LEU A 35 12.34 -15.42 9.40
N MET A 36 12.92 -14.37 9.96
CA MET A 36 12.55 -12.99 9.64
C MET A 36 13.56 -12.42 8.65
N SER A 37 13.06 -11.81 7.57
CA SER A 37 13.88 -11.01 6.66
C SER A 37 13.20 -9.69 6.37
N THR A 38 13.98 -8.70 5.93
CA THR A 38 13.46 -7.39 5.57
C THR A 38 14.18 -6.84 4.36
N HIS A 39 13.44 -6.13 3.52
CA HIS A 39 13.99 -5.36 2.41
C HIS A 39 13.21 -4.04 2.26
N ARG A 40 13.79 -3.10 1.52
CA ARG A 40 13.16 -1.83 1.14
C ARG A 40 13.02 -1.77 -0.36
N HIS A 41 11.82 -1.48 -0.85
CA HIS A 41 11.59 -1.19 -2.26
C HIS A 41 11.00 0.21 -2.38
N ARG A 42 11.45 0.94 -3.41
CA ARG A 42 10.73 2.12 -3.89
C ARG A 42 9.44 1.65 -4.54
N HIS A 43 8.34 2.27 -4.17
CA HIS A 43 7.06 2.14 -4.85
C HIS A 43 6.80 3.44 -5.59
N ASN A 44 6.50 3.35 -6.88
CA ASN A 44 5.91 4.44 -7.62
C ASN A 44 4.40 4.29 -7.53
N HIS A 45 3.71 5.22 -6.87
CA HIS A 45 2.26 5.32 -6.94
C HIS A 45 1.94 6.09 -8.21
N PRO A 46 1.23 5.48 -9.19
CA PRO A 46 0.76 6.25 -10.33
C PRO A 46 -0.15 7.38 -9.85
N GLY A 47 -0.25 8.45 -10.64
CA GLY A 47 -1.21 9.50 -10.35
C GLY A 47 -2.62 8.92 -10.27
N LEU A 48 -3.43 9.41 -9.32
CA LEU A 48 -4.78 8.92 -9.06
C LEU A 48 -5.79 10.04 -9.25
N ASP A 49 -6.82 9.77 -10.05
CA ASP A 49 -8.06 10.53 -10.08
C ASP A 49 -9.14 9.71 -9.34
N HIS A 50 -9.79 10.30 -8.34
CA HIS A 50 -10.90 9.66 -7.63
C HIS A 50 -11.94 10.64 -7.10
N VAL A 51 -13.10 10.09 -6.74
CA VAL A 51 -14.24 10.82 -6.17
C VAL A 51 -14.71 10.16 -4.89
N HIS A 52 -14.92 10.93 -3.82
CA HIS A 52 -15.47 10.43 -2.56
C HIS A 52 -16.43 11.44 -1.91
N ILE A 53 -17.16 10.98 -0.89
CA ILE A 53 -17.95 11.87 -0.04
C ILE A 53 -16.97 12.69 0.81
N PRO A 54 -17.18 14.01 1.00
CA PRO A 54 -16.30 14.84 1.80
C PRO A 54 -15.98 14.22 3.16
N HIS A 55 -14.69 14.18 3.50
CA HIS A 55 -14.25 13.78 4.83
C HIS A 55 -14.76 14.76 5.87
N LYS A 56 -15.12 14.25 7.04
CA LYS A 56 -15.38 15.09 8.21
C LYS A 56 -14.09 15.43 8.94
N ASP A 57 -13.11 14.52 8.88
CA ASP A 57 -11.79 14.65 9.48
C ASP A 57 -10.74 14.04 8.54
N VAL A 58 -10.17 14.89 7.68
CA VAL A 58 -9.22 14.49 6.63
C VAL A 58 -8.01 13.74 7.22
N GLU A 59 -7.44 14.23 8.33
CA GLU A 59 -6.23 13.64 8.94
C GLU A 59 -6.47 12.24 9.50
N LYS A 60 -7.72 11.90 9.84
CA LYS A 60 -8.08 10.59 10.37
C LYS A 60 -8.61 9.64 9.29
N GLU A 61 -9.37 10.17 8.36
CA GLU A 61 -10.13 9.40 7.37
C GLU A 61 -9.26 9.12 6.13
N HIS A 62 -8.55 10.13 5.63
CA HIS A 62 -7.73 10.04 4.44
C HIS A 62 -6.57 9.02 4.55
N PRO A 63 -5.85 8.87 5.68
CA PRO A 63 -4.81 7.84 5.81
C PRO A 63 -5.34 6.39 5.84
N ARG A 64 -6.64 6.20 6.06
CA ARG A 64 -7.29 4.88 6.08
C ARG A 64 -7.87 4.50 4.72
N GLU A 65 -8.27 5.51 3.95
CA GLU A 65 -8.59 5.39 2.54
C GLU A 65 -7.33 5.30 1.68
N ALA A 66 -6.21 5.73 2.26
CA ALA A 66 -4.93 5.64 1.61
C ALA A 66 -4.47 4.18 1.43
N HIS A 67 -4.69 3.68 0.21
CA HIS A 67 -3.79 2.78 -0.53
C HIS A 67 -3.98 1.24 -0.31
N VAL A 68 -5.07 0.69 -0.86
CA VAL A 68 -4.94 -0.55 -1.68
C VAL A 68 -4.76 -0.08 -3.12
N HIS A 69 -3.54 0.20 -3.52
CA HIS A 69 -3.25 0.35 -4.96
C HIS A 69 -2.75 -0.98 -5.46
N ASP A 70 -3.21 -1.32 -6.65
CA ASP A 70 -2.67 -2.39 -7.44
C ASP A 70 -1.18 -2.09 -7.66
N HIS A 71 -0.33 -2.68 -6.83
CA HIS A 71 1.08 -2.77 -7.15
C HIS A 71 1.12 -3.52 -8.48
N ALA A 72 1.42 -2.83 -9.58
CA ALA A 72 1.82 -3.53 -10.79
C ALA A 72 2.83 -4.61 -10.37
N HIS A 73 2.50 -5.85 -10.72
CA HIS A 73 3.19 -7.07 -10.25
C HIS A 73 4.72 -6.83 -10.17
N PRO A 74 5.42 -7.31 -9.12
CA PRO A 74 6.83 -6.97 -8.82
C PRO A 74 7.87 -7.31 -9.91
N THR A 75 7.43 -7.83 -11.05
CA THR A 75 8.22 -8.16 -12.23
C THR A 75 8.16 -7.11 -13.35
N ALA A 76 7.42 -6.01 -13.20
CA ALA A 76 7.35 -4.95 -14.21
C ALA A 76 7.71 -3.57 -13.63
N SER A 77 8.77 -2.95 -14.14
CA SER A 77 8.99 -1.50 -14.04
C SER A 77 8.44 -0.84 -15.31
N PRO A 78 7.91 0.39 -15.25
CA PRO A 78 7.56 1.15 -16.46
C PRO A 78 8.80 1.28 -17.36
N GLY A 79 8.62 0.99 -18.66
CA GLY A 79 9.61 1.23 -19.70
C GLY A 79 9.57 2.65 -20.24
#